data_AF-A0A1G6Z5A1-F1
#
_entry.id   AF-A0A1G6Z5A1-F1
#
_cell.length_a   1.000
_cell.length_b   1.000
_cell.length_c   1.000
_cell.angle_alpha   90.00
_cell.angle_beta   90.00
_cell.angle_gamma   90.00
#
_symmetry.space_group_name_H-M   'P 1'
#
loop_
_entity.id
_entity.type
_entity.pdbx_description
1 polymer ?
#
loop_
_entity_poly.entity_id
_entity_poly.type
_entity_poly.pdbx_seq_one_letter_code
_entity_poly.pdbx_strand_id
1 'polypeptide(L)'
;MSLDMYYKSGLIRKARCQISDDMLPILYQIHDNAKFPRLTWLIDNIYKNPQIRPDVAKELANEMLGFEKLLLSLHLPFPRLALQKMHTFFVGAATHQQVIYTVSH
;
A
#
# COMPACT_ATOMS: atom_id res chain seq x y z
N MET A 1 -15.47 -2.77 5.51
CA MET A 1 -14.54 -1.66 5.80
C MET A 1 -13.54 -1.54 4.68
N SER A 2 -12.91 -0.38 4.56
CA SER A 2 -11.84 -0.17 3.58
C SER A 2 -10.98 1.00 4.01
N LEU A 3 -9.69 0.95 3.70
CA LEU A 3 -8.81 2.09 3.83
C LEU A 3 -8.72 2.83 2.49
N ASP A 4 -9.36 3.99 2.42
CA ASP A 4 -9.17 4.92 1.31
C ASP A 4 -7.90 5.72 1.51
N MET A 5 -7.10 5.84 0.45
CA MET A 5 -5.84 6.54 0.44
C MET A 5 -5.83 7.57 -0.68
N TYR A 6 -5.32 8.77 -0.40
CA TYR A 6 -5.16 9.78 -1.43
C TYR A 6 -3.98 10.72 -1.19
N TYR A 7 -3.45 11.29 -2.26
CA TYR A 7 -2.50 12.40 -2.20
C TYR A 7 -2.80 13.43 -3.31
N LYS A 8 -2.32 14.67 -3.13
CA LYS A 8 -2.48 15.71 -4.15
C LYS A 8 -1.52 15.44 -5.31
N SER A 9 -2.05 15.27 -6.50
CA SER A 9 -1.29 15.13 -7.74
C SER A 9 -1.44 16.41 -8.55
N GLY A 10 -0.53 17.37 -8.34
CA GLY A 10 -0.63 18.72 -8.90
C GLY A 10 -1.63 19.61 -8.15
N LEU A 11 -2.05 20.71 -8.79
CA LEU A 11 -2.87 21.76 -8.14
C LEU A 11 -4.32 21.33 -7.82
N ILE A 12 -4.92 20.45 -8.61
CA ILE A 12 -6.38 20.18 -8.56
C ILE A 12 -6.70 18.68 -8.41
N ARG A 13 -5.84 17.78 -8.89
CA ARG A 13 -6.17 16.34 -8.94
C ARG A 13 -5.74 15.63 -7.65
N LYS A 14 -6.52 14.66 -7.21
CA LYS A 14 -6.15 13.72 -6.15
C LYS A 14 -5.90 12.36 -6.81
N ALA A 15 -4.71 11.81 -6.61
CA ALA A 15 -4.50 10.39 -6.85
C ALA A 15 -5.19 9.63 -5.71
N ARG A 16 -5.85 8.51 -6.04
CA ARG A 16 -6.61 7.71 -5.08
C ARG A 16 -6.26 6.24 -5.22
N CYS A 17 -6.25 5.55 -4.09
CA CYS A 17 -6.09 4.11 -3.99
C CYS A 17 -6.92 3.62 -2.80
N GLN A 18 -7.32 2.36 -2.80
CA GLN A 18 -8.12 1.77 -1.73
C GLN A 18 -7.56 0.39 -1.40
N ILE A 19 -7.47 0.08 -0.11
CA ILE A 19 -7.29 -1.28 0.40
C ILE A 19 -8.66 -1.74 0.89
N SER A 20 -9.32 -2.60 0.10
CA SER A 20 -10.58 -3.22 0.50
C SER A 20 -10.33 -4.33 1.53
N ASP A 21 -11.35 -4.67 2.31
CA ASP A 21 -11.26 -5.81 3.23
C ASP A 21 -10.92 -7.13 2.52
N ASP A 22 -11.36 -7.32 1.27
CA ASP A 22 -11.02 -8.51 0.48
C ASP A 22 -9.52 -8.65 0.20
N MET A 23 -8.79 -7.53 0.23
CA MET A 23 -7.32 -7.52 0.09
C MET A 23 -6.60 -7.82 1.41
N LEU A 24 -7.25 -7.61 2.56
CA LEU A 24 -6.63 -7.77 3.87
C LEU A 24 -6.09 -9.18 4.09
N PRO A 25 -6.84 -10.28 3.85
CA PRO A 25 -6.31 -11.63 4.07
C PRO A 25 -5.01 -11.91 3.32
N ILE A 26 -4.85 -11.31 2.13
CA ILE A 26 -3.66 -11.46 1.31
C ILE A 26 -2.50 -10.66 1.91
N LEU A 27 -2.74 -9.41 2.31
CA LEU A 27 -1.75 -8.59 3.01
C LEU A 27 -1.36 -9.18 4.37
N TYR A 28 -2.28 -9.82 5.09
CA TYR A 28 -1.99 -10.49 6.35
C TYR A 28 -1.07 -11.71 6.21
N GLN A 29 -0.91 -12.29 5.00
CA GLN A 29 0.04 -13.39 4.80
C GLN A 29 1.51 -13.00 5.05
N ILE A 30 1.81 -11.70 5.01
CA ILE A 30 3.14 -11.16 5.28
C ILE A 30 3.22 -10.41 6.61
N HIS A 31 2.16 -10.45 7.41
CA HIS A 31 2.18 -9.92 8.77
C HIS A 31 3.28 -10.61 9.58
N ASP A 32 4.03 -9.83 10.37
CA ASP A 32 5.22 -10.25 11.12
C ASP A 32 6.38 -10.84 10.30
N ASN A 33 6.35 -10.72 8.97
CA ASN A 33 7.48 -11.12 8.14
C ASN A 33 8.55 -10.03 8.13
N ALA A 34 9.76 -10.35 8.61
CA ALA A 34 10.88 -9.41 8.70
C ALA A 34 11.30 -8.79 7.36
N LYS A 35 10.89 -9.35 6.21
CA LYS A 35 11.13 -8.78 4.88
C LYS A 35 10.16 -7.66 4.51
N PHE A 36 9.07 -7.50 5.24
CA PHE A 36 7.97 -6.57 4.96
C PHE A 36 7.55 -5.73 6.17
N PRO A 37 8.50 -5.05 6.86
CA PRO A 37 8.21 -4.31 8.08
C PRO A 37 7.27 -3.12 7.87
N ARG A 38 7.31 -2.41 6.73
CA ARG A 38 6.42 -1.27 6.49
C ARG A 38 5.02 -1.69 6.11
N LEU A 39 4.87 -2.78 5.39
CA LEU A 39 3.57 -3.37 5.13
C LEU A 39 2.93 -3.89 6.41
N THR A 40 3.70 -4.55 7.27
CA THR A 40 3.25 -4.96 8.61
C THR A 40 2.78 -3.74 9.39
N TRP A 41 3.59 -2.68 9.44
CA TRP A 41 3.19 -1.41 10.08
C TRP A 41 1.90 -0.82 9.48
N LEU A 42 1.72 -0.85 8.16
CA LEU A 42 0.50 -0.32 7.52
C LEU A 42 -0.73 -1.13 7.93
N ILE A 43 -0.62 -2.46 7.98
CA ILE A 43 -1.69 -3.37 8.43
C ILE A 43 -2.04 -3.09 9.90
N ASP A 44 -1.05 -2.96 10.78
CA ASP A 44 -1.25 -2.68 12.21
C ASP A 44 -1.91 -1.32 12.49
N ASN A 45 -1.80 -0.39 11.54
CA ASN A 45 -2.32 0.96 11.66
C ASN A 45 -3.49 1.25 10.71
N ILE A 46 -4.01 0.25 10.00
CA ILE A 46 -4.98 0.46 8.91
C ILE A 46 -6.25 1.21 9.37
N TYR A 47 -6.71 0.96 10.61
CA TYR A 47 -7.89 1.61 11.19
C TYR A 47 -7.57 2.85 12.04
N LYS A 48 -6.31 3.29 12.05
CA LYS A 48 -5.86 4.47 12.80
C LYS A 48 -5.65 5.70 11.91
N ASN A 49 -6.02 5.62 10.64
CA ASN A 49 -5.88 6.70 9.65
C ASN A 49 -4.46 7.32 9.62
N PRO A 50 -3.40 6.50 9.48
CA PRO A 50 -2.03 7.00 9.48
C PRO A 50 -1.79 7.91 8.27
N GLN A 51 -1.01 8.98 8.47
CA GLN A 51 -0.45 9.73 7.36
C GLN A 51 0.86 9.08 6.93
N ILE A 52 0.98 8.77 5.65
CA ILE A 52 2.16 8.09 5.10
C ILE A 52 3.03 9.14 4.44
N ARG A 53 4.23 9.34 5.01
CA ARG A 53 5.22 10.28 4.47
C ARG A 53 5.87 9.73 3.19
N PRO A 54 6.45 10.57 2.33
CA PRO A 54 7.07 10.12 1.08
C PRO A 54 8.17 9.07 1.24
N ASP A 55 8.96 9.15 2.32
CA ASP A 55 9.99 8.17 2.66
C ASP A 55 9.37 6.80 2.97
N VAL A 56 8.33 6.76 3.80
CA VAL A 56 7.58 5.54 4.11
C VAL A 56 6.86 5.02 2.85
N ALA A 57 6.32 5.88 2.01
CA ALA A 57 5.69 5.49 0.75
C ALA A 57 6.68 4.82 -0.21
N LYS A 58 7.94 5.28 -0.25
CA LYS A 58 9.00 4.63 -1.04
C LYS A 58 9.29 3.22 -0.53
N GLU A 59 9.39 3.06 0.79
CA GLU A 59 9.62 1.75 1.40
C GLU A 59 8.43 0.79 1.14
N LEU A 60 7.20 1.28 1.30
CA LEU A 60 5.98 0.54 0.96
C LEU A 60 5.95 0.11 -0.51
N ALA A 61 6.38 0.96 -1.44
CA ALA A 61 6.49 0.59 -2.85
C ALA A 61 7.50 -0.55 -3.08
N ASN A 62 8.68 -0.46 -2.46
CA ASN A 62 9.70 -1.49 -2.58
C ASN A 62 9.24 -2.83 -1.98
N GLU A 63 8.60 -2.79 -0.82
CA GLU A 63 8.05 -3.97 -0.16
C GLU A 63 6.89 -4.56 -0.96
N MET A 64 6.03 -3.75 -1.58
CA MET A 64 4.98 -4.22 -2.51
C MET A 64 5.57 -4.97 -3.70
N LEU A 65 6.64 -4.46 -4.31
CA LEU A 65 7.32 -5.16 -5.40
C LEU A 65 7.92 -6.49 -4.92
N GLY A 66 8.47 -6.53 -3.71
CA GLY A 66 8.95 -7.75 -3.07
C GLY A 66 7.84 -8.76 -2.82
N PHE A 67 6.68 -8.28 -2.39
CA PHE A 67 5.51 -9.10 -2.12
C PHE A 67 4.93 -9.70 -3.41
N GLU A 68 4.81 -8.91 -4.48
CA GLU A 68 4.39 -9.40 -5.81
C GLU A 68 5.31 -10.53 -6.30
N LYS A 69 6.64 -10.38 -6.15
CA LYS A 69 7.61 -11.41 -6.52
C LYS A 69 7.48 -12.67 -5.67
N LEU A 70 7.23 -12.52 -4.36
CA LEU A 70 7.01 -13.64 -3.46
C LEU A 70 5.76 -14.42 -3.86
N LEU A 71 4.64 -13.75 -4.08
CA LEU A 71 3.39 -14.39 -4.50
C LEU A 71 3.53 -15.14 -5.83
N LEU A 72 4.24 -14.54 -6.80
CA LEU A 72 4.58 -15.20 -8.06
C LEU A 72 5.42 -16.46 -7.85
N SER A 73 6.45 -16.40 -6.98
CA SER A 73 7.30 -17.55 -6.68
C SER A 73 6.54 -18.71 -6.02
N LEU A 74 5.53 -18.38 -5.20
CA LEU A 74 4.69 -19.34 -4.49
C LEU A 74 3.51 -19.85 -5.34
N HIS A 75 3.36 -19.38 -6.58
CA HIS A 75 2.24 -19.72 -7.47
C HIS A 75 0.86 -19.50 -6.84
N LEU A 76 0.74 -18.56 -5.91
CA LEU A 76 -0.51 -18.27 -5.23
C LEU A 76 -1.46 -17.52 -6.17
N PRO A 77 -2.78 -17.77 -6.12
CA PRO A 77 -3.73 -16.89 -6.77
C PRO A 77 -3.72 -15.55 -6.03
N PHE A 78 -3.37 -14.46 -6.74
CA PHE A 78 -3.37 -13.13 -6.15
C PHE A 78 -3.96 -12.09 -7.11
N PRO A 79 -4.60 -11.03 -6.57
CA PRO A 79 -5.19 -9.95 -7.35
C PRO A 79 -4.08 -9.02 -7.86
N ARG A 80 -3.35 -9.49 -8.87
CA ARG A 80 -2.20 -8.82 -9.48
C ARG A 80 -2.47 -7.36 -9.82
N LEU A 81 -3.64 -7.08 -10.40
CA LEU A 81 -4.03 -5.71 -10.77
C LEU A 81 -4.18 -4.79 -9.54
N ALA A 82 -4.66 -5.30 -8.42
CA ALA A 82 -4.81 -4.52 -7.20
C ALA A 82 -3.45 -4.20 -6.57
N LEU A 83 -2.55 -5.19 -6.49
CA LEU A 83 -1.18 -5.00 -6.01
C LEU A 83 -0.40 -4.01 -6.89
N GLN A 84 -0.48 -4.16 -8.22
CA GLN A 84 0.19 -3.25 -9.15
C GLN A 84 -0.33 -1.82 -9.06
N LYS A 85 -1.64 -1.64 -8.85
CA LYS A 85 -2.24 -0.32 -8.60
C LYS A 85 -1.72 0.30 -7.30
N MET A 86 -1.64 -0.47 -6.22
CA MET A 86 -1.06 -0.01 -4.95
C MET A 86 0.42 0.35 -5.09
N HIS A 87 1.21 -0.52 -5.71
CA HIS A 87 2.62 -0.26 -5.98
C HIS A 87 2.80 1.04 -6.77
N THR A 88 2.08 1.20 -7.88
CA THR A 88 2.14 2.42 -8.71
C THR A 88 1.72 3.67 -7.93
N PHE A 89 0.71 3.55 -7.05
CA PHE A 89 0.26 4.64 -6.20
C PHE A 89 1.32 5.09 -5.21
N PHE A 90 1.98 4.15 -4.51
CA PHE A 90 3.06 4.46 -3.57
C PHE A 90 4.29 5.05 -4.28
N VAL A 91 4.67 4.50 -5.44
CA VAL A 91 5.72 5.08 -6.30
C VAL A 91 5.38 6.51 -6.68
N GLY A 92 4.14 6.75 -7.11
CA GLY A 92 3.65 8.07 -7.48
C GLY A 92 3.76 9.06 -6.32
N ALA A 93 3.31 8.70 -5.12
CA ALA A 93 3.41 9.54 -3.93
C ALA A 93 4.87 9.88 -3.57
N ALA A 94 5.75 8.87 -3.56
CA ALA A 94 7.17 9.04 -3.25
C ALA A 94 7.89 9.92 -4.29
N THR A 95 7.59 9.71 -5.58
CA THR A 95 8.22 10.47 -6.68
C THR A 95 7.86 11.95 -6.61
N HIS A 96 6.61 12.26 -6.28
CA HIS A 96 6.12 13.64 -6.20
C HIS A 96 6.30 14.27 -4.80
N GLN A 97 6.97 13.57 -3.87
CA GLN A 97 7.18 13.99 -2.48
C GLN A 97 5.87 14.37 -1.77
N GLN A 98 4.81 13.59 -1.99
CA GLN A 98 3.48 13.84 -1.45
C GLN A 98 3.19 12.97 -0.22
N VAL A 99 2.57 13.57 0.79
CA VAL A 99 2.01 12.83 1.92
C VAL A 99 0.71 12.17 1.47
N ILE A 100 0.57 10.88 1.77
CA ILE A 100 -0.66 10.13 1.56
C ILE A 100 -1.51 10.26 2.83
N TYR A 101 -2.74 10.68 2.63
CA TYR A 101 -3.77 10.73 3.65
C TYR A 101 -4.60 9.46 3.56
N THR A 102 -4.99 8.91 4.71
CA THR A 102 -5.78 7.69 4.78
C THR A 102 -7.07 7.93 5.57
N VAL A 103 -8.15 7.26 5.15
CA VAL A 103 -9.47 7.34 5.76
C VAL A 103 -10.08 5.94 5.78
N SER A 104 -10.30 5.41 6.98
CA SER A 104 -10.95 4.14 7.22
C SER A 104 -12.46 4.33 7.28
N HIS A 105 -13.19 3.51 6.54
CA HIS A 105 -14.65 3.42 6.54
C HIS A 105 -15.13 2.15 7.23
#